data_AF-A0A1A7YEC4-F1
#
_entry.id   AF-A0A1A7YEC4-F1
#
_cell.length_a   1.000
_cell.length_b   1.000
_cell.length_c   1.000
_cell.angle_alpha   90.00
_cell.angle_beta   90.00
_cell.angle_gamma   90.00
#
_symmetry.space_group_name_H-M   'P 1'
#
loop_
_entity.id
_entity.type
_entity.pdbx_description
1 polymer ?
#
loop_
_entity_poly.entity_id
_entity_poly.type
_entity_poly.pdbx_seq_one_letter_code
_entity_poly.pdbx_strand_id
1 'polypeptide(L)'
;DDNAFFTKMKKLYNVDEALLSTMEEKNKILTEELQRLEKESQTDRLMTKRMEKMKLQTDLKKLQSYRSTIGSFKASLEIKASELNNELETSVGNLDCLKHQRDELQQVLQNQQFTPADVERINREKSELQQTIAKLSKALEDAEQQMWNEEIALSKVKGKVESQLAEYHKLARKLKLIPQMAENACGHDFELRPFEGGPGGAIHQRSQIQMLLKKMISNVEEENGRLSNSKLSVEESIEQLNSNIMDKSNNVKLHKEQIRKLDEQLELDMQELGREEQEWEAEIENVENHRKLLEEKINVGYDEAVQELNAAQQQYQVVLQETNEERRTVANNLVSIYTAATNHLTVTEKALQDLHSEVHHICTKAVEEDEAAVEKLHEMLKSFKSKA
;
A
#
# COMPACT_ATOMS: atom_id res chain seq x y z
N ASP A 1 19.72 -233.28 2.70
CA ASP A 1 19.40 -233.09 4.13
C ASP A 1 19.94 -231.74 4.57
N ASP A 2 19.31 -230.70 4.03
CA ASP A 2 19.79 -229.48 3.37
C ASP A 2 21.23 -229.04 3.49
N ASN A 3 21.89 -229.28 4.62
CA ASN A 3 23.34 -229.41 4.60
C ASN A 3 23.77 -230.53 3.64
N ALA A 4 23.08 -231.67 3.58
CA ALA A 4 23.34 -232.73 2.59
C ALA A 4 22.76 -232.44 1.19
N PHE A 5 21.89 -231.43 1.01
CA PHE A 5 21.46 -231.00 -0.34
C PHE A 5 22.45 -229.97 -0.90
N PHE A 6 22.88 -229.01 -0.08
CA PHE A 6 24.01 -228.13 -0.36
C PHE A 6 25.29 -228.92 -0.57
N THR A 7 25.55 -229.96 0.23
CA THR A 7 26.74 -230.81 0.05
C THR A 7 26.68 -231.62 -1.24
N LYS A 8 25.48 -231.99 -1.74
CA LYS A 8 25.31 -232.73 -3.01
C LYS A 8 25.40 -231.83 -4.24
N MET A 9 24.93 -230.58 -4.16
CA MET A 9 25.18 -229.54 -5.18
C MET A 9 26.63 -229.04 -5.20
N LYS A 10 27.27 -228.91 -4.02
CA LYS A 10 28.68 -228.50 -3.88
C LYS A 10 29.67 -229.42 -4.61
N LYS A 11 29.34 -230.71 -4.79
CA LYS A 11 30.14 -231.67 -5.58
C LYS A 11 29.73 -231.78 -7.05
N LEU A 12 28.51 -231.41 -7.41
CA LEU A 12 28.03 -231.48 -8.80
C LEU A 12 28.54 -230.32 -9.66
N TYR A 13 29.00 -229.23 -9.03
CA TYR A 13 29.34 -228.00 -9.75
C TYR A 13 30.70 -227.36 -9.43
N ASN A 14 31.64 -228.05 -8.76
CA ASN A 14 33.02 -227.56 -8.57
C ASN A 14 33.07 -226.05 -8.21
N VAL A 15 32.30 -225.64 -7.20
CA VAL A 15 32.23 -224.23 -6.82
C VAL A 15 33.36 -223.92 -5.85
N ASP A 16 34.28 -223.08 -6.32
CA ASP A 16 35.47 -222.64 -5.60
C ASP A 16 35.10 -221.58 -4.54
N GLU A 17 35.16 -222.01 -3.28
CA GLU A 17 34.73 -221.26 -2.08
C GLU A 17 35.60 -219.99 -1.84
N ALA A 18 36.82 -219.95 -2.40
CA ALA A 18 37.70 -218.78 -2.30
C ALA A 18 37.23 -217.58 -3.15
N LEU A 19 36.63 -217.83 -4.33
CA LEU A 19 36.24 -216.76 -5.24
C LEU A 19 35.00 -215.99 -4.74
N LEU A 20 34.06 -216.69 -4.10
CA LEU A 20 32.82 -216.10 -3.60
C LEU A 20 33.10 -215.12 -2.44
N SER A 21 33.94 -215.51 -1.49
CA SER A 21 34.36 -214.66 -0.37
C SER A 21 35.11 -213.41 -0.87
N THR A 22 35.90 -213.54 -1.94
CA THR A 22 36.59 -212.38 -2.56
C THR A 22 35.62 -211.39 -3.22
N MET A 23 34.47 -211.86 -3.72
CA MET A 23 33.46 -211.01 -4.33
C MET A 23 32.57 -210.30 -3.31
N GLU A 24 32.27 -210.95 -2.17
CA GLU A 24 31.55 -210.30 -1.08
C GLU A 24 32.35 -209.13 -0.47
N GLU A 25 33.67 -209.31 -0.28
CA GLU A 25 34.55 -208.24 0.21
C GLU A 25 34.58 -207.05 -0.78
N LYS A 26 34.65 -207.32 -2.09
CA LYS A 26 34.61 -206.26 -3.12
C LYS A 26 33.29 -205.49 -3.13
N ASN A 27 32.16 -206.18 -2.92
CA ASN A 27 30.85 -205.54 -2.95
C ASN A 27 30.63 -204.63 -1.73
N LYS A 28 31.18 -205.02 -0.57
CA LYS A 28 31.21 -204.18 0.63
C LYS A 28 32.03 -202.89 0.41
N ILE A 29 33.24 -203.01 -0.15
CA ILE A 29 34.10 -201.86 -0.47
C ILE A 29 33.41 -200.89 -1.44
N LEU A 30 32.76 -201.41 -2.49
CA LEU A 30 32.06 -200.57 -3.48
C LEU A 30 30.86 -199.81 -2.89
N THR A 31 30.14 -200.44 -1.95
CA THR A 31 28.97 -199.81 -1.31
C THR A 31 29.39 -198.68 -0.36
N GLU A 32 30.49 -198.86 0.37
CA GLU A 32 31.08 -197.82 1.22
C GLU A 32 31.62 -196.62 0.40
N GLU A 33 32.20 -196.88 -0.77
CA GLU A 33 32.71 -195.83 -1.67
C GLU A 33 31.57 -194.97 -2.27
N LEU A 34 30.43 -195.59 -2.62
CA LEU A 34 29.25 -194.88 -3.13
C LEU A 34 28.64 -193.94 -2.08
N GLN A 35 28.52 -194.38 -0.82
CA GLN A 35 28.01 -193.53 0.26
C GLN A 35 28.93 -192.33 0.57
N ARG A 36 30.25 -192.49 0.38
CA ARG A 36 31.20 -191.38 0.53
C ARG A 36 31.01 -190.32 -0.57
N LEU A 37 30.87 -190.76 -1.81
CA LEU A 37 30.69 -189.85 -2.96
C LEU A 37 29.33 -189.13 -2.93
N GLU A 38 28.26 -189.78 -2.47
CA GLU A 38 26.93 -189.15 -2.37
C GLU A 38 26.87 -188.07 -1.28
N LYS A 39 27.63 -188.22 -0.18
CA LYS A 39 27.81 -187.15 0.83
C LYS A 39 28.66 -185.98 0.33
N GLU A 40 29.65 -186.24 -0.52
CA GLU A 40 30.55 -185.20 -1.04
C GLU A 40 29.87 -184.33 -2.12
N SER A 41 28.91 -184.89 -2.87
CA SER A 41 28.14 -184.15 -3.89
C SER A 41 27.17 -183.10 -3.32
N GLN A 42 26.76 -183.18 -2.05
CA GLN A 42 25.81 -182.23 -1.44
C GLN A 42 26.48 -180.99 -0.82
N THR A 43 27.83 -180.86 -0.88
CA THR A 43 28.58 -179.70 -0.36
C THR A 43 29.31 -178.94 -1.48
N ASP A 44 28.57 -178.17 -2.28
CA ASP A 44 29.15 -177.36 -3.38
C ASP A 44 29.92 -176.12 -2.86
N ARG A 45 31.21 -176.34 -2.61
CA ARG A 45 32.22 -175.38 -2.11
C ARG A 45 32.40 -174.14 -3.02
N LEU A 46 31.99 -174.22 -4.30
CA LEU A 46 32.15 -173.13 -5.27
C LEU A 46 31.15 -172.00 -5.07
N MET A 47 29.90 -172.31 -4.71
CA MET A 47 28.88 -171.28 -4.44
C MET A 47 29.20 -170.45 -3.20
N THR A 48 29.74 -171.07 -2.15
CA THR A 48 30.22 -170.36 -0.95
C THR A 48 31.30 -169.34 -1.32
N LYS A 49 32.25 -169.72 -2.18
CA LYS A 49 33.32 -168.82 -2.64
C LYS A 49 32.83 -167.70 -3.55
N ARG A 50 31.80 -167.93 -4.37
CA ARG A 50 31.16 -166.88 -5.18
C ARG A 50 30.42 -165.86 -4.32
N MET A 51 29.67 -166.31 -3.31
CA MET A 51 29.03 -165.42 -2.34
C MET A 51 30.06 -164.59 -1.56
N GLU A 52 31.15 -165.22 -1.12
CA GLU A 52 32.26 -164.55 -0.42
C GLU A 52 32.93 -163.49 -1.31
N LYS A 53 33.17 -163.80 -2.59
CA LYS A 53 33.68 -162.82 -3.57
C LYS A 53 32.72 -161.63 -3.75
N MET A 54 31.42 -161.87 -3.84
CA MET A 54 30.42 -160.81 -3.98
C MET A 54 30.34 -159.92 -2.72
N LYS A 55 30.47 -160.53 -1.54
CA LYS A 55 30.57 -159.82 -0.26
C LYS A 55 31.82 -158.95 -0.21
N LEU A 56 32.99 -159.49 -0.53
CA LEU A 56 34.25 -158.76 -0.59
C LEU A 56 34.22 -157.64 -1.65
N GLN A 57 33.58 -157.85 -2.80
CA GLN A 57 33.41 -156.83 -3.82
C GLN A 57 32.49 -155.69 -3.36
N THR A 58 31.46 -156.02 -2.58
CA THR A 58 30.57 -155.03 -1.95
C THR A 58 31.32 -154.24 -0.88
N ASP A 59 32.11 -154.90 -0.05
CA ASP A 59 32.92 -154.25 0.98
C ASP A 59 34.04 -153.40 0.36
N LEU A 60 34.66 -153.86 -0.73
CA LEU A 60 35.62 -153.06 -1.50
C LEU A 60 34.96 -151.79 -2.06
N LYS A 61 33.75 -151.89 -2.62
CA LYS A 61 32.99 -150.70 -3.06
C LYS A 61 32.66 -149.76 -1.90
N LYS A 62 32.30 -150.29 -0.72
CA LYS A 62 32.08 -149.48 0.50
C LYS A 62 33.35 -148.78 0.99
N LEU A 63 34.49 -149.48 0.96
CA LEU A 63 35.78 -148.89 1.34
C LEU A 63 36.24 -147.84 0.32
N GLN A 64 35.99 -148.07 -0.97
CA GLN A 64 36.24 -147.08 -2.02
C GLN A 64 35.36 -145.84 -1.84
N SER A 65 34.05 -146.00 -1.59
CA SER A 65 33.18 -144.86 -1.34
C SER A 65 33.57 -144.12 -0.06
N TYR A 66 33.88 -144.84 1.03
CA TYR A 66 34.36 -144.25 2.27
C TYR A 66 35.67 -143.47 2.06
N ARG A 67 36.64 -144.04 1.33
CA ARG A 67 37.89 -143.36 1.00
C ARG A 67 37.67 -142.11 0.14
N SER A 68 36.73 -142.14 -0.81
CA SER A 68 36.33 -140.95 -1.57
C SER A 68 35.70 -139.89 -0.68
N THR A 69 34.82 -140.27 0.26
CA THR A 69 34.22 -139.36 1.24
C THR A 69 35.25 -138.74 2.18
N ILE A 70 36.22 -139.53 2.66
CA ILE A 70 37.32 -139.01 3.48
C ILE A 70 38.24 -138.11 2.66
N GLY A 71 38.48 -138.43 1.39
CA GLY A 71 39.23 -137.58 0.47
C GLY A 71 38.55 -136.22 0.25
N SER A 72 37.24 -136.19 0.01
CA SER A 72 36.50 -134.94 -0.14
C SER A 72 36.40 -134.17 1.17
N PHE A 73 36.23 -134.85 2.31
CA PHE A 73 36.23 -134.23 3.63
C PHE A 73 37.59 -133.59 3.96
N LYS A 74 38.69 -134.29 3.68
CA LYS A 74 40.04 -133.75 3.83
C LYS A 74 40.25 -132.52 2.94
N ALA A 75 39.88 -132.58 1.66
CA ALA A 75 39.98 -131.44 0.76
C ALA A 75 39.14 -130.24 1.24
N SER A 76 37.92 -130.50 1.77
CA SER A 76 37.08 -129.44 2.36
C SER A 76 37.72 -128.82 3.60
N LEU A 77 38.39 -129.60 4.44
CA LEU A 77 39.13 -129.08 5.59
C LEU A 77 40.37 -128.29 5.18
N GLU A 78 41.10 -128.72 4.15
CA GLU A 78 42.26 -127.99 3.60
C GLU A 78 41.81 -126.65 2.99
N ILE A 79 40.71 -126.63 2.24
CA ILE A 79 40.10 -125.39 1.75
C ILE A 79 39.72 -124.49 2.92
N LYS A 80 39.01 -125.01 3.93
CA LYS A 80 38.60 -124.20 5.10
C LYS A 80 39.80 -123.66 5.87
N ALA A 81 40.86 -124.45 6.03
CA ALA A 81 42.10 -124.02 6.67
C ALA A 81 42.77 -122.88 5.87
N SER A 82 42.79 -122.99 4.53
CA SER A 82 43.33 -121.93 3.66
C SER A 82 42.49 -120.65 3.70
N GLU A 83 41.16 -120.76 3.71
CA GLU A 83 40.25 -119.62 3.86
C GLU A 83 40.47 -118.91 5.20
N LEU A 84 40.52 -119.68 6.30
CA LEU A 84 40.78 -119.13 7.63
C LEU A 84 42.17 -118.48 7.72
N ASN A 85 43.18 -119.05 7.06
CA ASN A 85 44.50 -118.43 7.00
C ASN A 85 44.47 -117.10 6.24
N ASN A 86 43.79 -117.03 5.09
CA ASN A 86 43.64 -115.80 4.32
C ASN A 86 42.84 -114.74 5.08
N GLU A 87 41.77 -115.13 5.79
CA GLU A 87 41.00 -114.25 6.67
C GLU A 87 41.86 -113.74 7.83
N LEU A 88 42.70 -114.59 8.41
CA LEU A 88 43.64 -114.23 9.47
C LEU A 88 44.69 -113.23 8.95
N GLU A 89 45.32 -113.50 7.81
CA GLU A 89 46.30 -112.58 7.18
C GLU A 89 45.66 -111.23 6.85
N THR A 90 44.45 -111.23 6.29
CA THR A 90 43.69 -110.00 6.01
C THR A 90 43.39 -109.23 7.29
N SER A 91 42.98 -109.92 8.35
CA SER A 91 42.69 -109.31 9.65
C SER A 91 43.95 -108.74 10.32
N VAL A 92 45.09 -109.44 10.22
CA VAL A 92 46.39 -108.96 10.70
C VAL A 92 46.83 -107.72 9.92
N GLY A 93 46.70 -107.71 8.59
CA GLY A 93 47.00 -106.55 7.76
C GLY A 93 46.15 -105.33 8.15
N ASN A 94 44.84 -105.52 8.36
CA ASN A 94 43.95 -104.46 8.83
C ASN A 94 44.35 -103.92 10.22
N LEU A 95 44.75 -104.79 11.15
CA LEU A 95 45.22 -104.39 12.46
C LEU A 95 46.49 -103.55 12.38
N ASP A 96 47.43 -103.92 11.52
CA ASP A 96 48.67 -103.16 11.37
C ASP A 96 48.43 -101.81 10.67
N CYS A 97 47.53 -101.73 9.70
CA CYS A 97 47.05 -100.46 9.14
C CYS A 97 46.44 -99.55 10.21
N LEU A 98 45.57 -100.08 11.08
CA LEU A 98 44.96 -99.31 12.16
C LEU A 98 45.98 -98.87 13.22
N LYS A 99 46.99 -99.68 13.51
CA LYS A 99 48.10 -99.28 14.40
C LYS A 99 48.89 -98.13 13.80
N HIS A 100 49.23 -98.20 12.51
CA HIS A 100 49.92 -97.11 11.82
C HIS A 100 49.09 -95.82 11.86
N GLN A 101 47.80 -95.88 11.54
CA GLN A 101 46.90 -94.71 11.62
C GLN A 101 46.80 -94.15 13.05
N ARG A 102 46.73 -95.02 14.07
CA ARG A 102 46.75 -94.59 15.47
C ARG A 102 48.05 -93.86 15.79
N ASP A 103 49.20 -94.40 15.38
CA ASP A 103 50.51 -93.80 15.67
C ASP A 103 50.68 -92.45 14.96
N GLU A 104 50.22 -92.35 13.71
CA GLU A 104 50.15 -91.08 12.97
C GLU A 104 49.27 -90.05 13.70
N LEU A 105 48.07 -90.43 14.10
CA LEU A 105 47.16 -89.55 14.85
C LEU A 105 47.73 -89.15 16.21
N GLN A 106 48.41 -90.07 16.89
CA GLN A 106 49.06 -89.78 18.17
C GLN A 106 50.23 -88.80 17.98
N GLN A 107 51.02 -88.95 16.92
CA GLN A 107 52.08 -87.99 16.58
C GLN A 107 51.48 -86.61 16.25
N VAL A 108 50.38 -86.56 15.50
CA VAL A 108 49.66 -85.31 15.23
C VAL A 108 49.17 -84.68 16.53
N LEU A 109 48.58 -85.45 17.44
CA LEU A 109 48.09 -84.96 18.73
C LEU A 109 49.22 -84.44 19.63
N GLN A 110 50.36 -85.14 19.69
CA GLN A 110 51.54 -84.70 20.44
C GLN A 110 52.16 -83.42 19.88
N ASN A 111 52.07 -83.22 18.56
CA ASN A 111 52.60 -82.05 17.87
C ASN A 111 51.60 -80.88 17.80
N GLN A 112 50.38 -81.03 18.33
CA GLN A 112 49.43 -79.92 18.39
C GLN A 112 49.90 -78.87 19.41
N GLN A 113 50.02 -77.64 18.93
CA GLN A 113 50.44 -76.50 19.76
C GLN A 113 49.32 -75.92 20.63
N PHE A 114 48.07 -76.24 20.33
CA PHE A 114 46.90 -75.69 20.99
C PHE A 114 46.12 -76.79 21.70
N THR A 115 45.79 -76.54 22.96
CA THR A 115 44.88 -77.40 23.70
C THR A 115 43.43 -77.09 23.34
N PRO A 116 42.48 -78.03 23.56
CA PRO A 116 41.06 -77.73 23.41
C PRO A 116 40.60 -76.49 24.20
N ALA A 117 41.20 -76.25 25.38
CA ALA A 117 40.94 -75.06 26.17
C ALA A 117 41.42 -73.77 25.49
N ASP A 118 42.55 -73.80 24.76
CA ASP A 118 43.02 -72.67 23.97
C ASP A 118 42.06 -72.38 22.81
N VAL A 119 41.54 -73.41 22.14
CA VAL A 119 40.55 -73.25 21.06
C VAL A 119 39.25 -72.64 21.59
N GLU A 120 38.78 -73.07 22.75
CA GLU A 120 37.63 -72.44 23.41
C GLU A 120 37.89 -70.98 23.78
N ARG A 121 39.08 -70.67 24.33
CA ARG A 121 39.47 -69.28 24.65
C ARG A 121 39.48 -68.42 23.39
N ILE A 122 40.12 -68.87 22.31
CA ILE A 122 40.16 -68.17 21.02
C ILE A 122 38.74 -67.96 20.46
N ASN A 123 37.85 -68.95 20.58
CA ASN A 123 36.47 -68.81 20.11
C ASN A 123 35.65 -67.82 20.96
N ARG A 124 35.86 -67.76 22.27
CA ARG A 124 35.26 -66.75 23.15
C ARG A 124 35.75 -65.36 22.78
N GLU A 125 37.07 -65.17 22.70
CA GLU A 125 37.69 -63.90 22.31
C GLU A 125 37.22 -63.45 20.91
N LYS A 126 37.15 -64.37 19.95
CA LYS A 126 36.59 -64.10 18.61
C LYS A 126 35.14 -63.62 18.69
N SER A 127 34.31 -64.26 19.52
CA SER A 127 32.90 -63.89 19.68
C SER A 127 32.75 -62.51 20.36
N GLU A 128 33.58 -62.21 21.34
CA GLU A 128 33.63 -60.90 22.02
C GLU A 128 34.10 -59.79 21.08
N LEU A 129 35.13 -60.05 20.27
CA LEU A 129 35.59 -59.13 19.24
C LEU A 129 34.52 -58.88 18.18
N GLN A 130 33.84 -59.93 17.72
CA GLN A 130 32.72 -59.79 16.79
C GLN A 130 31.57 -58.96 17.38
N GLN A 131 31.24 -59.17 18.67
CA GLN A 131 30.24 -58.34 19.34
C GLN A 131 30.69 -56.88 19.46
N THR A 132 31.97 -56.65 19.74
CA THR A 132 32.55 -55.31 19.83
C THR A 132 32.52 -54.60 18.49
N ILE A 133 32.92 -55.28 17.42
CA ILE A 133 32.82 -54.78 16.04
C ILE A 133 31.36 -54.40 15.73
N ALA A 134 30.40 -55.30 16.00
CA ALA A 134 28.99 -55.00 15.74
C ALA A 134 28.48 -53.78 16.52
N LYS A 135 28.89 -53.62 17.78
CA LYS A 135 28.55 -52.45 18.61
C LYS A 135 29.15 -51.16 18.03
N LEU A 136 30.43 -51.18 17.66
CA LEU A 136 31.12 -50.02 17.10
C LEU A 136 30.60 -49.64 15.72
N SER A 137 30.34 -50.62 14.85
CA SER A 137 29.72 -50.39 13.54
C SER A 137 28.36 -49.71 13.68
N LYS A 138 27.52 -50.16 14.63
CA LYS A 138 26.23 -49.53 14.90
C LYS A 138 26.40 -48.10 15.42
N ALA A 139 27.30 -47.88 16.37
CA ALA A 139 27.56 -46.54 16.90
C ALA A 139 28.09 -45.57 15.83
N LEU A 140 28.88 -46.06 14.87
CA LEU A 140 29.33 -45.30 13.72
C LEU A 140 28.17 -44.92 12.80
N GLU A 141 27.31 -45.89 12.44
CA GLU A 141 26.12 -45.63 11.61
C GLU A 141 25.18 -44.61 12.27
N ASP A 142 24.95 -44.73 13.59
CA ASP A 142 24.15 -43.77 14.35
C ASP A 142 24.78 -42.36 14.32
N ALA A 143 26.11 -42.25 14.46
CA ALA A 143 26.82 -40.97 14.42
C ALA A 143 26.82 -40.33 13.02
N GLU A 144 26.99 -41.13 11.96
CA GLU A 144 26.89 -40.68 10.57
C GLU A 144 25.49 -40.18 10.25
N GLN A 145 24.46 -40.89 10.73
CA GLN A 145 23.07 -40.47 10.56
C GLN A 145 22.78 -39.16 11.32
N GLN A 146 23.33 -38.97 12.51
CA GLN A 146 23.22 -37.70 13.25
C GLN A 146 23.92 -36.56 12.50
N MET A 147 25.15 -36.77 12.04
CA MET A 147 25.89 -35.77 11.24
C MET A 147 25.11 -35.38 9.98
N TRP A 148 24.53 -36.35 9.27
CA TRP A 148 23.69 -36.09 8.11
C TRP A 148 22.45 -35.25 8.45
N ASN A 149 21.80 -35.56 9.57
CA ASN A 149 20.64 -34.80 10.04
C ASN A 149 21.03 -33.35 10.40
N GLU A 150 22.18 -33.15 11.04
CA GLU A 150 22.74 -31.84 11.35
C GLU A 150 23.10 -31.06 10.09
N GLU A 151 23.72 -31.69 9.09
CA GLU A 151 24.04 -31.09 7.78
C GLU A 151 22.78 -30.61 7.06
N ILE A 152 21.70 -31.41 7.08
CA ILE A 152 20.39 -31.02 6.55
C ILE A 152 19.82 -29.83 7.33
N ALA A 153 19.89 -29.86 8.66
CA ALA A 153 19.40 -28.78 9.50
C ALA A 153 20.16 -27.47 9.23
N LEU A 154 21.49 -27.55 9.15
CA LEU A 154 22.36 -26.43 8.81
C LEU A 154 22.05 -25.88 7.42
N SER A 155 21.89 -26.73 6.41
CA SER A 155 21.52 -26.34 5.05
C SER A 155 20.18 -25.61 5.00
N LYS A 156 19.18 -26.09 5.76
CA LYS A 156 17.87 -25.43 5.88
C LYS A 156 17.99 -24.05 6.54
N VAL A 157 18.77 -23.92 7.61
CA VAL A 157 18.99 -22.63 8.29
C VAL A 157 19.75 -21.67 7.38
N LYS A 158 20.81 -22.14 6.71
CA LYS A 158 21.58 -21.35 5.73
C LYS A 158 20.68 -20.79 4.63
N GLY A 159 19.84 -21.63 4.02
CA GLY A 159 18.89 -21.18 2.98
C GLY A 159 17.89 -20.13 3.49
N LYS A 160 17.42 -20.24 4.74
CA LYS A 160 16.56 -19.20 5.35
C LYS A 160 17.31 -17.88 5.53
N VAL A 161 18.55 -17.91 6.01
CA VAL A 161 19.39 -16.72 6.20
C VAL A 161 19.70 -16.05 4.86
N GLU A 162 20.04 -16.82 3.83
CA GLU A 162 20.29 -16.30 2.47
C GLU A 162 19.03 -15.65 1.87
N SER A 163 17.86 -16.26 2.04
CA SER A 163 16.59 -15.69 1.60
C SER A 163 16.26 -14.37 2.31
N GLN A 164 16.46 -14.31 3.63
CA GLN A 164 16.27 -13.08 4.42
C GLN A 164 17.26 -11.98 4.02
N LEU A 165 18.52 -12.34 3.77
CA LEU A 165 19.55 -11.42 3.30
C LEU A 165 19.20 -10.83 1.93
N ALA A 166 18.72 -11.68 0.99
CA ALA A 166 18.29 -11.25 -0.33
C ALA A 166 17.10 -10.28 -0.27
N GLU A 167 16.09 -10.57 0.56
CA GLU A 167 14.95 -9.66 0.76
C GLU A 167 15.38 -8.33 1.42
N TYR A 168 16.31 -8.38 2.38
CA TYR A 168 16.90 -7.16 2.95
C TYR A 168 17.58 -6.31 1.88
N HIS A 169 18.49 -6.89 1.08
CA HIS A 169 19.18 -6.15 0.02
C HIS A 169 18.23 -5.62 -1.04
N LYS A 170 17.19 -6.39 -1.40
CA LYS A 170 16.13 -5.94 -2.32
C LYS A 170 15.39 -4.73 -1.78
N LEU A 171 15.00 -4.74 -0.50
CA LEU A 171 14.35 -3.59 0.14
C LEU A 171 15.29 -2.39 0.22
N ALA A 172 16.54 -2.60 0.64
CA ALA A 172 17.54 -1.54 0.75
C ALA A 172 17.84 -0.88 -0.60
N ARG A 173 17.90 -1.65 -1.70
CA ARG A 173 18.01 -1.09 -3.07
C ARG A 173 16.77 -0.28 -3.46
N LYS A 174 15.56 -0.76 -3.16
CA LYS A 174 14.31 0.00 -3.40
C LYS A 174 14.30 1.33 -2.65
N LEU A 175 14.82 1.34 -1.43
CA LEU A 175 14.97 2.54 -0.60
C LEU A 175 16.17 3.40 -0.99
N LYS A 176 16.94 3.02 -2.04
CA LYS A 176 18.17 3.71 -2.48
C LYS A 176 19.21 3.86 -1.37
N LEU A 177 19.37 2.82 -0.55
CA LEU A 177 20.38 2.73 0.53
C LEU A 177 21.62 1.94 0.12
N ILE A 178 21.50 1.06 -0.88
CA ILE A 178 22.60 0.27 -1.44
C ILE A 178 22.64 0.53 -2.95
N PRO A 179 23.81 0.84 -3.55
CA PRO A 179 25.15 0.87 -2.94
C PRO A 179 25.38 2.09 -2.03
N GLN A 180 26.52 2.17 -1.33
CA GLN A 180 26.90 3.27 -0.42
C GLN A 180 26.76 4.67 -1.04
N MET A 181 26.89 4.77 -2.37
CA MET A 181 26.75 6.02 -3.14
C MET A 181 25.31 6.31 -3.56
N ALA A 182 24.34 5.49 -3.13
CA ALA A 182 22.94 5.71 -3.46
C ALA A 182 22.41 6.96 -2.75
N GLU A 183 21.41 7.60 -3.38
CA GLU A 183 20.86 8.90 -2.99
C GLU A 183 20.53 9.00 -1.49
N ASN A 184 19.91 7.97 -0.93
CA ASN A 184 19.48 7.96 0.47
C ASN A 184 20.51 7.32 1.40
N ALA A 185 21.66 6.85 0.89
CA ALA A 185 22.66 6.17 1.70
C ALA A 185 23.51 7.17 2.53
N CYS A 186 23.56 8.45 2.15
CA CYS A 186 24.36 9.49 2.81
C CYS A 186 25.83 9.08 3.06
N GLY A 187 26.41 8.28 2.18
CA GLY A 187 27.78 7.77 2.31
C GLY A 187 27.96 6.66 3.33
N HIS A 188 26.88 6.07 3.86
CA HIS A 188 26.93 4.92 4.76
C HIS A 188 26.75 3.59 4.01
N ASP A 189 27.51 2.58 4.41
CA ASP A 189 27.36 1.23 3.86
C ASP A 189 26.25 0.48 4.60
N PHE A 190 25.16 0.19 3.88
CA PHE A 190 24.04 -0.61 4.37
C PHE A 190 24.09 -2.05 3.85
N GLU A 191 25.13 -2.45 3.12
CA GLU A 191 25.23 -3.80 2.58
C GLU A 191 25.71 -4.80 3.64
N LEU A 192 24.83 -5.73 4.01
CA LEU A 192 25.21 -6.88 4.84
C LEU A 192 26.04 -7.88 4.02
N ARG A 193 27.27 -8.16 4.46
CA ARG A 193 28.15 -9.13 3.81
C ARG A 193 28.23 -10.41 4.65
N PRO A 194 27.80 -11.56 4.11
CA PRO A 194 27.99 -12.84 4.78
C PRO A 194 29.50 -13.17 4.75
N PHE A 195 30.11 -13.39 5.91
CA PHE A 195 31.49 -13.87 6.16
C PHE A 195 32.65 -12.88 6.45
N GLU A 196 32.50 -11.57 6.35
CA GLU A 196 33.69 -10.69 6.46
C GLU A 196 34.29 -10.49 7.88
N GLY A 197 33.74 -11.08 8.95
CA GLY A 197 34.23 -10.78 10.30
C GLY A 197 33.87 -11.75 11.43
N GLY A 198 33.91 -13.06 11.20
CA GLY A 198 33.66 -14.04 12.28
C GLY A 198 32.32 -13.85 13.02
N PRO A 199 32.13 -14.50 14.19
CA PRO A 199 30.87 -14.41 14.94
C PRO A 199 30.52 -12.99 15.43
N GLY A 200 31.53 -12.14 15.68
CA GLY A 200 31.34 -10.79 16.22
C GLY A 200 31.10 -9.69 15.17
N GLY A 201 31.66 -9.83 13.97
CA GLY A 201 31.59 -8.80 12.92
C GLY A 201 30.17 -8.62 12.36
N ALA A 202 29.43 -9.71 12.18
CA ALA A 202 28.04 -9.64 11.72
C ALA A 202 27.12 -8.92 12.72
N ILE A 203 27.35 -9.13 14.03
CA ILE A 203 26.61 -8.45 15.09
C ILE A 203 26.94 -6.95 15.08
N HIS A 204 28.22 -6.60 14.95
CA HIS A 204 28.66 -5.21 14.89
C HIS A 204 28.08 -4.47 13.67
N GLN A 205 28.18 -5.04 12.47
CA GLN A 205 27.61 -4.48 11.24
C GLN A 205 26.09 -4.25 11.39
N ARG A 206 25.36 -5.25 11.91
CA ARG A 206 23.93 -5.12 12.17
C ARG A 206 23.63 -3.98 13.14
N SER A 207 24.34 -3.91 14.27
CA SER A 207 24.13 -2.86 15.27
C SER A 207 24.43 -1.46 14.71
N GLN A 208 25.49 -1.33 13.90
CA GLN A 208 25.86 -0.08 13.24
C GLN A 208 24.79 0.35 12.23
N ILE A 209 24.37 -0.55 11.34
CA ILE A 209 23.29 -0.30 10.37
C ILE A 209 22.00 0.11 11.09
N GLN A 210 21.63 -0.61 12.15
CA GLN A 210 20.42 -0.31 12.92
C GLN A 210 20.48 1.06 13.59
N MET A 211 21.63 1.43 14.15
CA MET A 211 21.84 2.76 14.74
C MET A 211 21.73 3.86 13.69
N LEU A 212 22.36 3.69 12.53
CA LEU A 212 22.31 4.65 11.43
C LEU A 212 20.88 4.83 10.89
N LEU A 213 20.16 3.73 10.65
CA LEU A 213 18.77 3.78 10.23
C LEU A 213 17.88 4.49 11.25
N LYS A 214 18.05 4.21 12.56
CA LYS A 214 17.31 4.91 13.62
C LYS A 214 17.60 6.41 13.63
N LYS A 215 18.86 6.80 13.44
CA LYS A 215 19.24 8.22 13.35
C LYS A 215 18.59 8.89 12.13
N MET A 216 18.58 8.23 10.97
CA MET A 216 17.90 8.72 9.77
C MET A 216 16.41 8.91 10.00
N ILE A 217 15.74 7.92 10.61
CA ILE A 217 14.31 8.02 10.95
C ILE A 217 14.07 9.22 11.86
N SER A 218 14.83 9.35 12.94
CA SER A 218 14.71 10.47 13.88
C SER A 218 14.93 11.83 13.20
N ASN A 219 15.90 11.94 12.29
CA ASN A 219 16.15 13.17 11.55
C ASN A 219 14.95 13.51 10.64
N VAL A 220 14.41 12.53 9.91
CA VAL A 220 13.25 12.73 9.04
C VAL A 220 12.01 13.12 9.85
N GLU A 221 11.80 12.50 11.01
CA GLU A 221 10.71 12.84 11.93
C GLU A 221 10.85 14.27 12.46
N GLU A 222 12.07 14.70 12.81
CA GLU A 222 12.34 16.06 13.26
C GLU A 222 12.09 17.09 12.14
N GLU A 223 12.62 16.88 10.93
CA GLU A 223 12.37 17.75 9.77
C GLU A 223 10.87 17.84 9.46
N ASN A 224 10.16 16.71 9.49
CA ASN A 224 8.73 16.68 9.26
C ASN A 224 7.97 17.47 10.33
N GLY A 225 8.39 17.37 11.60
CA GLY A 225 7.88 18.21 12.69
C GLY A 225 8.11 19.69 12.45
N ARG A 226 9.32 20.09 12.02
CA ARG A 226 9.63 21.50 11.69
C ARG A 226 8.81 22.02 10.52
N LEU A 227 8.69 21.24 9.45
CA LEU A 227 7.85 21.58 8.29
C LEU A 227 6.37 21.69 8.67
N SER A 228 5.87 20.80 9.52
CA SER A 228 4.49 20.86 10.02
C SER A 228 4.24 22.12 10.84
N ASN A 229 5.17 22.50 11.71
CA ASN A 229 5.05 23.74 12.50
C ASN A 229 5.13 24.99 11.60
N SER A 230 6.02 25.00 10.61
CA SER A 230 6.12 26.09 9.63
C SER A 230 4.83 26.21 8.81
N LYS A 231 4.23 25.09 8.41
CA LYS A 231 2.95 25.06 7.70
C LYS A 231 1.84 25.68 8.54
N LEU A 232 1.73 25.28 9.81
CA LEU A 232 0.72 25.80 10.73
C LEU A 232 0.84 27.33 10.90
N SER A 233 2.06 27.84 11.08
CA SER A 233 2.31 29.29 11.18
C SER A 233 1.90 30.07 9.92
N VAL A 234 2.13 29.50 8.73
CA VAL A 234 1.68 30.09 7.48
C VAL A 234 0.15 30.06 7.37
N GLU A 235 -0.49 28.96 7.77
CA GLU A 235 -1.95 28.83 7.80
C GLU A 235 -2.59 29.87 8.74
N GLU A 236 -2.05 30.08 9.93
CA GLU A 236 -2.48 31.12 10.88
C GLU A 236 -2.34 32.53 10.27
N SER A 237 -1.22 32.79 9.57
CA SER A 237 -0.99 34.07 8.90
C SER A 237 -2.00 34.31 7.76
N ILE A 238 -2.36 33.27 7.02
CA ILE A 238 -3.39 33.33 5.98
C ILE A 238 -4.76 33.63 6.59
N GLU A 239 -5.12 32.98 7.69
CA GLU A 239 -6.38 33.22 8.39
C GLU A 239 -6.47 34.67 8.90
N GLN A 240 -5.39 35.18 9.50
CA GLN A 240 -5.31 36.57 9.94
C GLN A 240 -5.46 37.56 8.76
N LEU A 241 -4.78 37.31 7.64
CA LEU A 241 -4.92 38.14 6.44
C LEU A 241 -6.34 38.09 5.87
N ASN A 242 -6.99 36.93 5.85
CA ASN A 242 -8.36 36.78 5.40
C ASN A 242 -9.35 37.57 6.29
N SER A 243 -9.17 37.53 7.61
CA SER A 243 -9.97 38.35 8.53
C SER A 243 -9.79 39.85 8.24
N ASN A 244 -8.55 40.30 8.06
CA ASN A 244 -8.26 41.69 7.72
C ASN A 244 -8.90 42.11 6.37
N ILE A 245 -8.84 41.23 5.36
CA ILE A 245 -9.48 41.48 4.06
C ILE A 245 -11.00 41.62 4.23
N MET A 246 -11.62 40.77 5.05
CA MET A 246 -13.05 40.83 5.34
C MET A 246 -13.43 42.16 6.01
N ASP A 247 -12.67 42.60 7.02
CA ASP A 247 -12.88 43.87 7.70
C ASP A 247 -12.73 45.06 6.75
N LYS A 248 -11.69 45.08 5.91
CA LYS A 248 -11.50 46.13 4.90
C LYS A 248 -12.62 46.12 3.86
N SER A 249 -13.09 44.94 3.42
CA SER A 249 -14.23 44.82 2.53
C SER A 249 -15.51 45.42 3.14
N ASN A 250 -15.76 45.17 4.43
CA ASN A 250 -16.89 45.75 5.15
C ASN A 250 -16.78 47.28 5.26
N ASN A 251 -15.58 47.81 5.56
CA ASN A 251 -15.33 49.26 5.56
C ASN A 251 -15.59 49.89 4.18
N VAL A 252 -15.14 49.24 3.11
CA VAL A 252 -15.41 49.71 1.73
C VAL A 252 -16.92 49.73 1.44
N LYS A 253 -17.67 48.71 1.86
CA LYS A 253 -19.14 48.71 1.72
C LYS A 253 -19.78 49.87 2.49
N LEU A 254 -19.33 50.12 3.72
CA LEU A 254 -19.83 51.23 4.55
C LEU A 254 -19.54 52.58 3.89
N HIS A 255 -18.32 52.82 3.42
CA HIS A 255 -17.96 54.07 2.75
C HIS A 255 -18.74 54.28 1.45
N LYS A 256 -18.96 53.22 0.66
CA LYS A 256 -19.83 53.30 -0.52
C LYS A 256 -21.25 53.73 -0.17
N GLU A 257 -21.81 53.19 0.92
CA GLU A 257 -23.14 53.57 1.39
C GLU A 257 -23.18 55.01 1.92
N GLN A 258 -22.12 55.49 2.58
CA GLN A 258 -22.00 56.89 2.99
C GLN A 258 -21.94 57.84 1.80
N ILE A 259 -21.16 57.50 0.77
CA ILE A 259 -21.09 58.27 -0.48
C ILE A 259 -22.48 58.34 -1.13
N ARG A 260 -23.17 57.19 -1.27
CA ARG A 260 -24.53 57.15 -1.82
C ARG A 260 -25.49 58.10 -1.10
N LYS A 261 -25.46 58.13 0.23
CA LYS A 261 -26.30 59.04 1.04
C LYS A 261 -25.97 60.52 0.83
N LEU A 262 -24.68 60.84 0.69
CA LEU A 262 -24.25 62.22 0.41
C LEU A 262 -24.66 62.66 -1.00
N ASP A 263 -24.52 61.78 -1.99
CA ASP A 263 -24.98 62.03 -3.35
C ASP A 263 -26.50 62.27 -3.38
N GLU A 264 -27.28 61.45 -2.66
CA GLU A 264 -28.72 61.63 -2.52
C GLU A 264 -29.10 62.95 -1.85
N GLN A 265 -28.37 63.36 -0.81
CA GLN A 265 -28.60 64.65 -0.16
C GLN A 265 -28.26 65.82 -1.08
N LEU A 266 -27.14 65.74 -1.80
CA LEU A 266 -26.71 66.79 -2.72
C LEU A 266 -27.70 66.97 -3.87
N GLU A 267 -28.27 65.88 -4.39
CA GLU A 267 -29.32 65.94 -5.40
C GLU A 267 -30.59 66.64 -4.87
N LEU A 268 -30.99 66.36 -3.62
CA LEU A 268 -32.12 67.05 -2.98
C LEU A 268 -31.85 68.54 -2.80
N ASP A 269 -30.67 68.91 -2.29
CA ASP A 269 -30.27 70.30 -2.09
C ASP A 269 -30.22 71.05 -3.43
N MET A 270 -29.74 70.41 -4.50
CA MET A 270 -29.74 70.97 -5.85
C MET A 270 -31.16 71.23 -6.37
N GLN A 271 -32.10 70.31 -6.13
CA GLN A 271 -33.50 70.49 -6.51
C GLN A 271 -34.18 71.60 -5.72
N GLU A 272 -33.89 71.73 -4.42
CA GLU A 272 -34.40 72.80 -3.57
C GLU A 272 -33.88 74.17 -4.02
N LEU A 273 -32.56 74.30 -4.24
CA LEU A 273 -31.95 75.52 -4.77
C LEU A 273 -32.52 75.91 -6.13
N GLY A 274 -32.73 74.93 -7.02
CA GLY A 274 -33.36 75.18 -8.33
C GLY A 274 -34.81 75.67 -8.20
N ARG A 275 -35.56 75.18 -7.21
CA ARG A 275 -36.91 75.66 -6.90
C ARG A 275 -36.89 77.08 -6.34
N GLU A 276 -35.97 77.38 -5.42
CA GLU A 276 -35.80 78.72 -4.88
C GLU A 276 -35.38 79.71 -5.97
N GLU A 277 -34.47 79.34 -6.87
CA GLU A 277 -34.07 80.16 -8.02
C GLU A 277 -35.27 80.53 -8.89
N GLN A 278 -36.17 79.58 -9.17
CA GLN A 278 -37.42 79.84 -9.89
C GLN A 278 -38.35 80.80 -9.13
N GLU A 279 -38.46 80.66 -7.81
CA GLU A 279 -39.26 81.58 -6.97
C GLU A 279 -38.69 83.00 -7.00
N TRP A 280 -37.36 83.13 -6.89
CA TRP A 280 -36.67 84.43 -6.99
C TRP A 280 -36.83 85.07 -8.37
N GLU A 281 -36.72 84.29 -9.45
CA GLU A 281 -36.91 84.80 -10.80
C GLU A 281 -38.34 85.32 -11.01
N ALA A 282 -39.35 84.59 -10.52
CA ALA A 282 -40.74 85.02 -10.55
C ALA A 282 -40.97 86.31 -9.73
N GLU A 283 -40.36 86.43 -8.56
CA GLU A 283 -40.46 87.63 -7.73
C GLU A 283 -39.75 88.83 -8.38
N ILE A 284 -38.58 88.62 -8.99
CA ILE A 284 -37.88 89.66 -9.75
C ILE A 284 -38.75 90.13 -10.93
N GLU A 285 -39.36 89.21 -11.68
CA GLU A 285 -40.27 89.55 -12.78
C GLU A 285 -41.47 90.36 -12.28
N ASN A 286 -42.07 89.95 -11.16
CA ASN A 286 -43.18 90.66 -10.53
C ASN A 286 -42.80 92.09 -10.10
N VAL A 287 -41.66 92.24 -9.41
CA VAL A 287 -41.14 93.55 -8.97
C VAL A 287 -40.79 94.43 -10.16
N GLU A 288 -40.17 93.89 -11.21
CA GLU A 288 -39.85 94.62 -12.42
C GLU A 288 -41.11 95.08 -13.17
N ASN A 289 -42.15 94.25 -13.21
CA ASN A 289 -43.46 94.64 -13.74
C ASN A 289 -44.10 95.76 -12.91
N HIS A 290 -44.01 95.69 -11.57
CA HIS A 290 -44.48 96.76 -10.69
C HIS A 290 -43.70 98.06 -10.90
N ARG A 291 -42.36 97.98 -11.03
CA ARG A 291 -41.49 99.12 -11.33
C ARG A 291 -41.91 99.81 -12.63
N LYS A 292 -42.12 99.04 -13.71
CA LYS A 292 -42.58 99.56 -15.00
C LYS A 292 -43.94 100.27 -14.90
N LEU A 293 -44.90 99.69 -14.18
CA LEU A 293 -46.21 100.31 -13.98
C LEU A 293 -46.13 101.61 -13.20
N LEU A 294 -45.27 101.66 -12.17
CA LEU A 294 -45.05 102.87 -11.38
C LEU A 294 -44.35 103.95 -12.21
N GLU A 295 -43.34 103.58 -12.99
CA GLU A 295 -42.64 104.48 -13.92
C GLU A 295 -43.61 105.07 -14.96
N GLU A 296 -44.50 104.26 -15.53
CA GLU A 296 -45.56 104.74 -16.43
C GLU A 296 -46.49 105.75 -15.75
N LYS A 297 -46.97 105.45 -14.53
CA LYS A 297 -47.83 106.38 -13.76
C LYS A 297 -47.12 107.69 -13.41
N ILE A 298 -45.84 107.64 -13.01
CA ILE A 298 -45.06 108.84 -12.70
C ILE A 298 -44.88 109.68 -13.95
N ASN A 299 -44.54 109.06 -15.08
CA ASN A 299 -44.37 109.78 -16.35
C ASN A 299 -45.68 110.46 -16.78
N VAL A 300 -46.81 109.75 -16.72
CA VAL A 300 -48.14 110.34 -17.01
C VAL A 300 -48.45 111.49 -16.05
N GLY A 301 -48.28 111.30 -14.74
CA GLY A 301 -48.53 112.36 -13.75
C GLY A 301 -47.58 113.55 -13.88
N TYR A 302 -46.33 113.31 -14.29
CA TYR A 302 -45.35 114.37 -14.61
C TYR A 302 -45.80 115.15 -15.84
N ASP A 303 -46.19 114.47 -16.92
CA ASP A 303 -46.69 115.11 -18.14
C ASP A 303 -47.95 115.93 -17.87
N GLU A 304 -48.89 115.41 -17.06
CA GLU A 304 -50.08 116.13 -16.61
C GLU A 304 -49.70 117.40 -15.81
N ALA A 305 -48.82 117.29 -14.81
CA ALA A 305 -48.38 118.42 -14.02
C ALA A 305 -47.64 119.49 -14.85
N VAL A 306 -46.85 119.08 -15.84
CA VAL A 306 -46.20 119.99 -16.79
C VAL A 306 -47.23 120.68 -17.68
N GLN A 307 -48.26 119.98 -18.14
CA GLN A 307 -49.37 120.58 -18.89
C GLN A 307 -50.15 121.60 -18.05
N GLU A 308 -50.48 121.26 -16.79
CA GLU A 308 -51.14 122.20 -15.86
C GLU A 308 -50.29 123.44 -15.58
N LEU A 309 -48.98 123.27 -15.36
CA LEU A 309 -48.05 124.38 -15.18
C LEU A 309 -48.04 125.30 -16.40
N ASN A 310 -47.95 124.73 -17.61
CA ASN A 310 -47.99 125.49 -18.85
C ASN A 310 -49.32 126.24 -19.01
N ALA A 311 -50.45 125.60 -18.69
CA ALA A 311 -51.77 126.24 -18.73
C ALA A 311 -51.88 127.40 -17.73
N ALA A 312 -51.39 127.22 -16.50
CA ALA A 312 -51.36 128.26 -15.48
C ALA A 312 -50.47 129.45 -15.89
N GLN A 313 -49.30 129.18 -16.49
CA GLN A 313 -48.42 130.22 -17.03
C GLN A 313 -49.10 131.03 -18.14
N GLN A 314 -49.82 130.36 -19.06
CA GLN A 314 -50.59 131.03 -20.10
C GLN A 314 -51.68 131.93 -19.50
N GLN A 315 -52.45 131.44 -18.53
CA GLN A 315 -53.47 132.24 -17.84
C GLN A 315 -52.86 133.46 -17.12
N TYR A 316 -51.74 133.27 -16.42
CA TYR A 316 -51.02 134.37 -15.79
C TYR A 316 -50.61 135.44 -16.82
N GLN A 317 -50.13 135.02 -17.98
CA GLN A 317 -49.70 135.94 -19.04
C GLN A 317 -50.88 136.74 -19.62
N VAL A 318 -52.06 136.12 -19.76
CA VAL A 318 -53.31 136.81 -20.16
C VAL A 318 -53.72 137.86 -19.13
N VAL A 319 -53.80 137.49 -17.85
CA VAL A 319 -54.17 138.42 -16.77
C VAL A 319 -53.20 139.60 -16.69
N LEU A 320 -51.90 139.35 -16.87
CA LEU A 320 -50.88 140.39 -16.89
C LEU A 320 -51.10 141.39 -18.04
N GLN A 321 -51.46 140.90 -19.23
CA GLN A 321 -51.80 141.74 -20.39
C GLN A 321 -53.05 142.57 -20.12
N GLU A 322 -54.15 141.95 -19.67
CA GLU A 322 -55.41 142.64 -19.34
C GLU A 322 -55.20 143.72 -18.29
N THR A 323 -54.49 143.41 -17.20
CA THR A 323 -54.18 144.38 -16.13
C THR A 323 -53.36 145.56 -16.64
N ASN A 324 -52.42 145.33 -17.57
CA ASN A 324 -51.66 146.41 -18.19
C ASN A 324 -52.54 147.30 -19.09
N GLU A 325 -53.44 146.70 -19.85
CA GLU A 325 -54.37 147.41 -20.73
C GLU A 325 -55.36 148.26 -19.92
N GLU A 326 -55.92 147.71 -18.84
CA GLU A 326 -56.75 148.46 -17.88
C GLU A 326 -56.00 149.64 -17.27
N ARG A 327 -54.75 149.42 -16.82
CA ARG A 327 -53.90 150.47 -16.25
C ARG A 327 -53.64 151.60 -17.25
N ARG A 328 -53.43 151.25 -18.53
CA ARG A 328 -53.28 152.21 -19.63
C ARG A 328 -54.56 153.01 -19.87
N THR A 329 -55.71 152.36 -19.79
CA THR A 329 -57.03 152.98 -19.94
C THR A 329 -57.32 153.97 -18.82
N VAL A 330 -57.05 153.58 -17.56
CA VAL A 330 -57.19 154.47 -16.39
C VAL A 330 -56.25 155.68 -16.51
N ALA A 331 -55.00 155.47 -16.92
CA ALA A 331 -54.04 156.55 -17.13
C ALA A 331 -54.53 157.55 -18.19
N ASN A 332 -55.06 157.08 -19.32
CA ASN A 332 -55.62 157.94 -20.38
C ASN A 332 -56.83 158.74 -19.89
N ASN A 333 -57.72 158.14 -19.10
CA ASN A 333 -58.87 158.83 -18.52
C ASN A 333 -58.45 159.95 -17.56
N LEU A 334 -57.45 159.71 -16.71
CA LEU A 334 -56.90 160.72 -15.81
C LEU A 334 -56.33 161.92 -16.59
N VAL A 335 -55.56 161.67 -17.65
CA VAL A 335 -55.01 162.75 -18.51
C VAL A 335 -56.13 163.58 -19.14
N SER A 336 -57.21 162.94 -19.61
CA SER A 336 -58.39 163.63 -20.16
C SER A 336 -59.06 164.54 -19.13
N ILE A 337 -59.28 164.05 -17.91
CA ILE A 337 -59.88 164.84 -16.81
C ILE A 337 -59.00 166.03 -16.44
N TYR A 338 -57.68 165.83 -16.28
CA TYR A 338 -56.76 166.92 -15.98
C TYR A 338 -56.79 168.01 -17.07
N THR A 339 -56.81 167.61 -18.35
CA THR A 339 -56.87 168.55 -19.48
C THR A 339 -58.17 169.38 -19.45
N ALA A 340 -59.32 168.75 -19.16
CA ALA A 340 -60.60 169.44 -19.04
C ALA A 340 -60.61 170.46 -17.89
N ALA A 341 -60.06 170.08 -16.73
CA ALA A 341 -59.96 170.96 -15.57
C ALA A 341 -59.04 172.17 -15.85
N THR A 342 -57.89 171.96 -16.49
CA THR A 342 -56.98 173.04 -16.89
C THR A 342 -57.68 174.02 -17.83
N ASN A 343 -58.37 173.54 -18.87
CA ASN A 343 -59.08 174.41 -19.82
C ASN A 343 -60.15 175.27 -19.14
N HIS A 344 -60.91 174.70 -18.20
CA HIS A 344 -61.93 175.45 -17.45
C HIS A 344 -61.29 176.57 -16.61
N LEU A 345 -60.17 176.29 -15.96
CA LEU A 345 -59.45 177.28 -15.15
C LEU A 345 -59.01 178.48 -16.02
N THR A 346 -58.42 178.22 -17.19
CA THR A 346 -57.95 179.26 -18.11
C THR A 346 -59.07 180.18 -18.61
N VAL A 347 -60.25 179.61 -18.88
CA VAL A 347 -61.43 180.38 -19.30
C VAL A 347 -61.92 181.29 -18.17
N THR A 348 -61.91 180.79 -16.94
CA THR A 348 -62.41 181.51 -15.76
C THR A 348 -61.49 182.68 -15.38
N GLU A 349 -60.17 182.49 -15.44
CA GLU A 349 -59.20 183.56 -15.19
C GLU A 349 -59.35 184.72 -16.19
N LYS A 350 -59.56 184.40 -17.47
CA LYS A 350 -59.72 185.41 -18.52
C LYS A 350 -60.98 186.27 -18.32
N ALA A 351 -62.10 185.65 -17.94
CA ALA A 351 -63.35 186.37 -17.69
C ALA A 351 -63.25 187.35 -16.49
N LEU A 352 -62.49 186.98 -15.46
CA LEU A 352 -62.24 187.84 -14.29
C LEU A 352 -61.36 189.06 -14.63
N GLN A 353 -60.35 188.86 -15.49
CA GLN A 353 -59.46 189.92 -15.96
C GLN A 353 -60.21 191.01 -16.76
N ASP A 354 -61.14 190.59 -17.62
CA ASP A 354 -61.94 191.49 -18.46
C ASP A 354 -62.90 192.35 -17.60
N LEU A 355 -63.55 191.74 -16.60
CA LEU A 355 -64.45 192.45 -15.68
C LEU A 355 -63.73 193.51 -14.82
N HIS A 356 -62.51 193.19 -14.37
CA HIS A 356 -61.69 194.12 -13.59
C HIS A 356 -61.31 195.37 -14.40
N SER A 357 -61.05 195.21 -15.69
CA SER A 357 -60.65 196.29 -16.59
C SER A 357 -61.80 197.28 -16.85
N GLU A 358 -63.02 196.77 -16.98
CA GLU A 358 -64.23 197.58 -17.23
C GLU A 358 -64.61 198.47 -16.04
N VAL A 359 -64.55 197.92 -14.82
CA VAL A 359 -64.88 198.65 -13.59
C VAL A 359 -63.88 199.78 -13.33
N HIS A 360 -62.60 199.55 -13.64
CA HIS A 360 -61.56 200.57 -13.46
C HIS A 360 -61.80 201.80 -14.34
N HIS A 361 -62.23 201.61 -15.59
CA HIS A 361 -62.47 202.70 -16.54
C HIS A 361 -63.64 203.61 -16.13
N ILE A 362 -64.70 203.05 -15.54
CA ILE A 362 -65.89 203.79 -15.11
C ILE A 362 -65.59 204.70 -13.92
N CYS A 363 -64.80 204.22 -12.95
CA CYS A 363 -64.46 205.00 -11.76
C CYS A 363 -63.56 206.21 -12.07
N THR A 364 -62.63 206.09 -13.02
CA THR A 364 -61.71 207.20 -13.35
C THR A 364 -62.45 208.36 -14.01
N LYS A 365 -63.41 208.06 -14.89
CA LYS A 365 -64.14 209.06 -15.67
C LYS A 365 -65.09 209.93 -14.83
N ALA A 366 -65.69 209.36 -13.78
CA ALA A 366 -66.57 210.11 -12.89
C ALA A 366 -65.81 211.08 -11.97
N VAL A 367 -64.59 210.70 -11.54
CA VAL A 367 -63.75 211.55 -10.68
C VAL A 367 -63.29 212.80 -11.43
N GLU A 368 -62.94 212.68 -12.71
CA GLU A 368 -62.53 213.83 -13.55
C GLU A 368 -63.67 214.85 -13.77
N GLU A 369 -64.93 214.39 -13.85
CA GLU A 369 -66.10 215.28 -14.03
C GLU A 369 -66.44 216.07 -12.76
N ASP A 370 -66.28 215.48 -11.57
CA ASP A 370 -66.50 216.15 -10.28
C ASP A 370 -65.38 217.15 -9.94
N GLU A 371 -64.13 216.86 -10.32
CA GLU A 371 -62.98 217.75 -10.06
C GLU A 371 -63.09 219.07 -10.86
N ALA A 372 -63.54 219.00 -12.11
CA ALA A 372 -63.76 220.17 -12.97
C ALA A 372 -64.88 221.10 -12.46
N ALA A 373 -65.88 220.57 -11.74
CA ALA A 373 -66.96 221.36 -11.16
C ALA A 373 -66.50 222.13 -9.90
N VAL A 374 -65.59 221.54 -9.11
CA VAL A 374 -65.08 222.13 -7.86
C VAL A 374 -64.07 223.25 -8.13
N GLU A 375 -63.20 223.10 -9.15
CA GLU A 375 -62.21 224.11 -9.55
C GLU A 375 -62.88 225.44 -9.94
N LYS A 376 -64.01 225.37 -10.65
CA LYS A 376 -64.77 226.53 -11.14
C LYS A 376 -65.46 227.31 -10.01
N LEU A 377 -65.86 226.63 -8.95
CA LEU A 377 -66.42 227.26 -7.75
C LEU A 377 -65.31 227.89 -6.87
N HIS A 378 -64.13 227.26 -6.82
CA HIS A 378 -63.00 227.76 -6.05
C HIS A 378 -62.42 229.07 -6.62
N GLU A 379 -62.36 229.24 -7.94
CA GLU A 379 -61.92 230.50 -8.56
C GLU A 379 -62.86 231.68 -8.27
N MET A 380 -64.18 231.45 -8.27
CA MET A 380 -65.15 232.49 -7.87
C MET A 380 -64.92 232.93 -6.41
N LEU A 381 -64.68 231.98 -5.50
CA LEU A 381 -64.51 232.27 -4.07
C LEU A 381 -63.18 233.00 -3.78
N LYS A 382 -62.12 232.72 -4.56
CA LYS A 382 -60.80 233.34 -4.40
C LYS A 382 -60.76 234.80 -4.88
N SER A 383 -61.60 235.16 -5.87
CA SER A 383 -61.71 236.55 -6.35
C SER A 383 -62.40 237.51 -5.35
N PHE A 384 -63.29 237.00 -4.49
CA PHE A 384 -63.96 237.83 -3.48
C PHE A 384 -63.11 238.08 -2.22
N LYS A 385 -62.27 237.12 -1.83
CA LYS A 385 -61.48 237.22 -0.58
C LYS A 385 -60.27 238.16 -0.69
N SER A 386 -59.96 238.68 -1.87
CA SER A 386 -58.82 239.59 -2.10
C SER A 386 -59.21 241.08 -2.13
N LYS A 387 -60.44 241.46 -1.73
CA LYS A 387 -60.93 242.85 -1.75
C LYS A 387 -61.65 243.36 -0.48
N ALA A 388 -61.48 242.73 0.69
CA ALA A 388 -61.94 243.28 1.99
C ALA A 388 -60.91 243.06 3.10
#